data_AF-A0A839DSB0-F1
#
_entry.id   AF-A0A839DSB0-F1
#
_cell.length_a   1.000
_cell.length_b   1.000
_cell.length_c   1.000
_cell.angle_alpha   90.00
_cell.angle_beta   90.00
_cell.angle_gamma   90.00
#
_symmetry.space_group_name_H-M   'P 1'
#
loop_
_entity.id
_entity.type
_entity.pdbx_description
1 polymer ?
#
loop_
_entity_poly.entity_id
_entity_poly.type
_entity_poly.pdbx_seq_one_letter_code
_entity_poly.pdbx_strand_id
1 'polypeptide(L)'
;MAIARDSQQPDEDRRWEVAAEILGHLADPTRLHLLRLLSVEQDVTTLTTRVNASRSSVSQHLGRLRLAGLVQTRRDGRRVLYRITSDHLAALVTEAVGYADHAVRGIPHHRTDRSPEE
;
A
#
# COMPACT_ATOMS: atom_id res chain seq x y z
N MET A 1 7.82 -8.49 44.01
CA MET A 1 7.34 -7.43 43.09
C MET A 1 8.05 -7.63 41.76
N ALA A 2 7.40 -8.29 40.81
CA ALA A 2 7.94 -8.60 39.50
C ALA A 2 7.32 -7.64 38.47
N ILE A 3 8.13 -6.79 37.86
CA ILE A 3 7.72 -6.02 36.69
C ILE A 3 8.10 -6.90 35.49
N ALA A 4 7.16 -7.74 35.06
CA ALA A 4 7.25 -8.44 33.78
C ALA A 4 7.00 -7.44 32.64
N ARG A 5 7.95 -6.53 32.43
CA ARG A 5 8.09 -5.75 31.20
C ARG A 5 9.40 -6.20 30.58
N ASP A 6 9.37 -6.98 29.49
CA ASP A 6 10.46 -6.85 28.51
C ASP A 6 10.29 -7.59 27.18
N SER A 7 9.37 -8.54 27.03
CA SER A 7 9.26 -9.29 25.77
C SER A 7 8.27 -8.72 24.74
N GLN A 8 7.21 -8.02 25.16
CA GLN A 8 6.17 -7.48 24.25
C GLN A 8 6.40 -6.03 23.80
N GLN A 9 7.17 -5.25 24.56
CA GLN A 9 7.45 -3.85 24.25
C GLN A 9 8.38 -3.65 23.03
N PRO A 10 9.43 -4.47 22.79
CA PRO A 10 10.25 -4.33 21.58
C PRO A 10 9.49 -4.65 20.29
N ASP A 11 8.55 -5.60 20.32
CA ASP A 11 7.67 -5.90 19.17
C ASP A 11 6.70 -4.73 18.88
N GLU A 12 6.28 -4.02 19.93
CA GLU A 12 5.37 -2.87 19.84
C GLU A 12 6.03 -1.63 19.22
N ASP A 13 7.31 -1.39 19.50
CA ASP A 13 8.06 -0.31 18.85
C ASP A 13 8.40 -0.69 17.40
N ARG A 14 8.76 -1.95 17.17
CA ARG A 14 9.10 -2.45 15.83
C ARG A 14 7.94 -2.37 14.85
N ARG A 15 6.69 -2.59 15.29
CA ARG A 15 5.52 -2.44 14.40
C ARG A 15 5.36 -1.02 13.86
N TRP A 16 5.73 0.01 14.64
CA TRP A 16 5.63 1.40 14.19
C TRP A 16 6.68 1.72 13.14
N GLU A 17 7.90 1.24 13.32
CA GLU A 17 8.97 1.35 12.33
C GLU A 17 8.60 0.65 11.02
N VAL A 18 8.13 -0.59 11.10
CA VAL A 18 7.70 -1.38 9.93
C VAL A 18 6.51 -0.73 9.23
N ALA A 19 5.54 -0.21 9.99
CA ALA A 19 4.42 0.51 9.41
C ALA A 19 4.88 1.77 8.67
N ALA A 20 5.78 2.56 9.26
CA ALA A 20 6.35 3.74 8.62
C ALA A 20 7.14 3.39 7.36
N GLU A 21 7.91 2.29 7.38
CA GLU A 21 8.65 1.78 6.21
C GLU A 21 7.70 1.41 5.06
N ILE A 22 6.65 0.62 5.35
CA ILE A 22 5.62 0.25 4.38
C ILE A 22 4.94 1.50 3.81
N LEU A 23 4.52 2.44 4.67
CA LEU A 23 3.92 3.69 4.24
C LEU A 23 4.87 4.54 3.40
N GLY A 24 6.17 4.53 3.71
CA GLY A 24 7.21 5.18 2.90
C GLY A 24 7.31 4.57 1.49
N HIS A 25 7.20 3.25 1.37
CA HIS A 25 7.08 2.59 0.06
C HIS A 25 5.78 2.96 -0.66
N LEU A 26 4.70 3.26 0.05
CA LEU A 26 3.43 3.67 -0.54
C LEU A 26 3.42 5.16 -0.93
N ALA A 27 4.21 6.02 -0.29
CA ALA A 27 4.19 7.48 -0.43
C ALA A 27 4.74 8.01 -1.78
N ASP A 28 4.14 7.59 -2.89
CA ASP A 28 4.41 8.04 -4.25
C ASP A 28 3.16 7.83 -5.11
N PRO A 29 2.71 8.84 -5.87
CA PRO A 29 1.47 8.75 -6.63
C PRO A 29 1.46 7.59 -7.65
N THR A 30 2.57 7.36 -8.34
CA THR A 30 2.70 6.28 -9.32
C THR A 30 2.63 4.92 -8.64
N ARG A 31 3.29 4.74 -7.48
CA ARG A 31 3.23 3.48 -6.72
C ARG A 31 1.84 3.19 -6.16
N LEU A 32 1.12 4.19 -5.64
CA LEU A 32 -0.27 4.03 -5.21
C LEU A 32 -1.17 3.62 -6.37
N HIS A 33 -1.04 4.29 -7.52
CA HIS A 33 -1.81 3.94 -8.71
C HIS A 33 -1.48 2.51 -9.16
N LEU A 34 -0.21 2.14 -9.27
CA LEU A 34 0.20 0.77 -9.61
C LEU A 34 -0.39 -0.26 -8.65
N LEU A 35 -0.26 -0.06 -7.33
CA LEU A 35 -0.80 -1.00 -6.33
C LEU A 35 -2.32 -1.16 -6.42
N ARG A 36 -3.04 -0.06 -6.68
CA ARG A 36 -4.50 -0.09 -6.92
C ARG A 36 -4.85 -0.91 -8.17
N LEU A 37 -4.06 -0.81 -9.24
CA LEU A 37 -4.26 -1.60 -10.46
C LEU A 37 -3.92 -3.09 -10.26
N LEU A 38 -2.97 -3.36 -9.36
CA LEU A 38 -2.44 -4.70 -9.07
C LEU A 38 -3.27 -5.52 -8.08
N SER A 39 -4.48 -5.05 -7.71
CA SER A 39 -5.50 -5.89 -7.10
C SER A 39 -5.87 -7.09 -7.99
N VAL A 40 -5.61 -7.00 -9.29
CA VAL A 40 -5.64 -8.10 -10.27
C VAL A 40 -4.28 -8.24 -10.95
N GLU A 41 -3.97 -9.42 -11.49
CA GLU A 41 -2.72 -9.64 -12.22
C GLU A 41 -2.64 -8.75 -13.48
N GLN A 42 -1.52 -8.04 -13.67
CA GLN A 42 -1.29 -7.15 -14.82
C GLN A 42 0.17 -7.22 -15.29
N ASP A 43 0.41 -7.10 -16.60
CA ASP A 43 1.77 -6.97 -17.15
C ASP A 43 2.26 -5.51 -17.15
N VAL A 44 3.58 -5.35 -17.23
CA VAL A 44 4.23 -4.02 -17.24
C VAL A 44 3.75 -3.13 -18.39
N THR A 45 3.42 -3.71 -19.55
CA THR A 45 2.94 -2.95 -20.71
C THR A 45 1.58 -2.33 -20.42
N THR A 46 0.66 -3.11 -19.87
CA THR A 46 -0.68 -2.67 -19.49
C THR A 46 -0.60 -1.60 -18.40
N LEU A 47 0.25 -1.79 -17.39
CA LEU A 47 0.47 -0.80 -16.34
C LEU A 47 1.06 0.50 -16.88
N THR A 48 2.01 0.43 -17.80
CA THR A 48 2.61 1.60 -18.48
C THR A 48 1.52 2.45 -19.14
N THR A 49 0.61 1.82 -19.88
CA THR A 49 -0.52 2.51 -20.53
C THR A 49 -1.48 3.14 -19.51
N ARG A 50 -1.87 2.40 -18.46
CA ARG A 50 -2.88 2.87 -17.50
C ARG A 50 -2.38 4.00 -16.59
N VAL A 51 -1.10 3.98 -16.23
CA VAL A 51 -0.49 4.99 -15.36
C VAL A 51 0.05 6.18 -16.15
N ASN A 52 0.04 6.11 -17.50
CA ASN A 52 0.55 7.15 -18.40
C ASN A 52 2.00 7.57 -18.05
N ALA A 53 2.87 6.58 -17.85
CA ALA A 53 4.27 6.77 -17.49
C ALA A 53 5.18 5.97 -18.43
N SER A 54 6.48 6.26 -18.44
CA SER A 54 7.42 5.49 -19.25
C SER A 54 7.60 4.08 -18.71
N ARG A 55 7.86 3.10 -19.59
CA ARG A 55 8.10 1.71 -19.18
C ARG A 55 9.28 1.59 -18.20
N SER A 56 10.31 2.42 -18.36
CA SER A 56 11.47 2.46 -17.46
C SER A 56 11.06 2.90 -16.05
N SER A 57 10.29 3.99 -15.94
CA SER A 57 9.75 4.47 -14.66
C SER A 57 8.87 3.41 -14.00
N VAL A 58 7.91 2.82 -14.73
CA VAL A 58 7.05 1.77 -14.17
C VAL A 58 7.86 0.57 -13.70
N SER A 59 8.85 0.14 -14.48
CA SER A 59 9.72 -0.98 -14.11
C SER A 59 10.54 -0.68 -12.85
N GLN A 60 11.02 0.56 -12.69
CA GLN A 60 11.72 0.99 -11.49
C GLN A 60 10.81 0.97 -10.25
N HIS A 61 9.58 1.48 -10.37
CA HIS A 61 8.59 1.43 -9.29
C HIS A 61 8.22 0.00 -8.91
N LEU A 62 7.93 -0.85 -9.89
CA LEU A 62 7.65 -2.28 -9.67
C LEU A 62 8.84 -3.01 -9.04
N GLY A 63 10.07 -2.66 -9.44
CA GLY A 63 11.29 -3.18 -8.83
C GLY A 63 11.38 -2.83 -7.35
N ARG A 64 11.14 -1.57 -6.98
CA ARG A 64 11.11 -1.12 -5.58
C ARG A 64 10.02 -1.82 -4.77
N LEU A 65 8.80 -1.88 -5.30
CA LEU A 65 7.69 -2.57 -4.64
C LEU A 65 7.96 -4.08 -4.46
N ARG A 66 8.64 -4.71 -5.41
CA ARG A 66 9.02 -6.12 -5.34
C ARG A 66 10.13 -6.36 -4.30
N LEU A 67 11.13 -5.49 -4.24
CA LEU A 67 12.17 -5.55 -3.22
C LEU A 67 11.60 -5.39 -1.80
N ALA A 68 10.58 -4.55 -1.66
CA ALA A 68 9.83 -4.37 -0.41
C ALA A 68 8.82 -5.50 -0.11
N GLY A 69 8.70 -6.52 -0.97
CA GLY A 69 7.74 -7.63 -0.76
C GLY A 69 6.26 -7.25 -0.91
N LEU A 70 5.96 -6.06 -1.44
CA LEU A 70 4.59 -5.53 -1.59
C LEU A 70 3.89 -6.05 -2.84
N VAL A 71 4.67 -6.47 -3.84
CA VAL A 71 4.17 -7.12 -5.05
C VAL A 71 4.97 -8.38 -5.36
N GLN A 72 4.28 -9.35 -5.94
CA GLN A 72 4.83 -10.59 -6.43
C GLN A 72 4.69 -10.67 -7.95
N THR A 73 5.45 -11.58 -8.55
CA THR A 73 5.50 -11.76 -10.00
C THR A 73 5.34 -13.21 -10.39
N ARG A 74 4.62 -13.47 -11.48
CA ARG A 74 4.53 -14.78 -12.14
C ARG A 74 4.82 -14.62 -13.62
N ARG A 75 5.44 -15.62 -14.24
CA ARG A 75 5.62 -15.65 -15.70
C ARG A 75 4.43 -16.31 -16.36
N ASP A 76 3.93 -15.70 -17.41
CA ASP A 76 2.90 -16.23 -18.30
C ASP A 76 3.37 -16.11 -19.76
N GLY A 77 3.88 -17.22 -20.29
CA GLY A 77 4.60 -17.26 -21.56
C GLY A 77 5.78 -16.27 -21.58
N ARG A 78 5.70 -15.26 -22.45
CA ARG A 78 6.72 -14.19 -22.57
C ARG A 78 6.46 -12.99 -21.65
N ARG A 79 5.34 -12.98 -20.93
CA ARG A 79 4.93 -11.86 -20.08
C ARG A 79 5.31 -12.12 -18.63
N VAL A 80 5.58 -11.04 -17.91
CA VAL A 80 5.70 -11.05 -16.44
C VAL A 80 4.46 -10.32 -15.91
N LEU A 81 3.65 -11.05 -15.16
CA LEU A 81 2.47 -10.54 -14.49
C LEU A 81 2.84 -10.18 -13.05
N TYR A 82 2.35 -9.03 -12.60
CA TYR A 82 2.52 -8.52 -11.24
C TYR A 82 1.18 -8.61 -10.51
N ARG A 83 1.22 -8.82 -9.19
CA ARG A 83 0.06 -8.75 -8.29
C ARG A 83 0.49 -8.25 -6.92
N ILE A 84 -0.40 -7.56 -6.22
CA ILE A 84 -0.22 -7.25 -4.80
C ILE A 84 -0.11 -8.54 -3.97
N THR A 85 0.71 -8.53 -2.92
CA THR A 85 0.97 -9.74 -2.11
C THR A 85 -0.08 -10.01 -1.03
N SER A 86 -0.83 -8.99 -0.61
CA SER A 86 -1.73 -9.06 0.54
C SER A 86 -3.02 -8.29 0.31
N ASP A 87 -4.14 -8.91 0.70
CA ASP A 87 -5.46 -8.27 0.69
C ASP A 87 -5.54 -7.12 1.71
N HIS A 88 -4.82 -7.23 2.84
CA HIS A 88 -4.72 -6.11 3.80
C HIS A 88 -3.99 -4.91 3.20
N LEU A 89 -2.95 -5.13 2.40
CA LEU A 89 -2.27 -4.04 1.70
C LEU A 89 -3.18 -3.42 0.62
N ALA A 90 -3.96 -4.24 -0.08
CA ALA A 90 -4.96 -3.75 -1.04
C ALA A 90 -6.03 -2.89 -0.35
N ALA A 91 -6.51 -3.31 0.81
CA ALA A 91 -7.45 -2.54 1.62
C ALA A 91 -6.82 -1.22 2.08
N LEU A 92 -5.59 -1.23 2.58
CA LEU A 92 -4.87 -0.02 2.99
C LEU A 92 -4.75 1.00 1.85
N VAL A 93 -4.36 0.56 0.65
CA VAL A 93 -4.30 1.43 -0.54
C VAL A 93 -5.67 1.99 -0.90
N THR A 94 -6.72 1.16 -0.77
CA THR A 94 -8.11 1.58 -1.02
C THR A 94 -8.56 2.67 -0.06
N GLU A 95 -8.33 2.48 1.24
CA GLU A 95 -8.67 3.46 2.27
C GLU A 95 -7.87 4.76 2.11
N ALA A 96 -6.57 4.67 1.81
CA ALA A 96 -5.74 5.86 1.60
C ALA A 96 -6.25 6.72 0.43
N VAL A 97 -6.61 6.08 -0.69
CA VAL A 97 -7.19 6.78 -1.84
C VAL A 97 -8.60 7.30 -1.54
N GLY A 98 -9.43 6.53 -0.83
CA GLY A 98 -10.78 6.96 -0.42
C GLY A 98 -10.75 8.17 0.50
N TYR A 99 -9.83 8.20 1.47
CA TYR A 99 -9.60 9.35 2.34
C TYR A 99 -9.15 10.58 1.55
N ALA A 100 -8.23 10.41 0.60
CA ALA A 100 -7.80 11.48 -0.29
C ALA A 100 -8.95 12.01 -1.17
N ASP A 101 -9.83 11.13 -1.66
CA ASP A 101 -11.03 11.53 -2.41
C ASP A 101 -11.95 12.40 -1.57
N HIS A 102 -12.16 12.09 -0.29
CA HIS A 102 -12.93 12.95 0.62
C HIS A 102 -12.28 14.32 0.80
N ALA A 103 -10.96 14.36 0.99
CA ALA A 103 -10.22 15.61 1.14
C ALA A 103 -10.29 16.48 -0.14
N VAL A 104 -10.17 15.87 -1.32
CA VAL A 104 -10.26 16.57 -2.62
C VAL A 104 -11.69 17.04 -2.91
N ARG A 105 -12.72 16.25 -2.54
CA ARG A 105 -14.14 16.56 -2.80
C ARG A 105 -14.80 17.40 -1.71
N GLY A 106 -14.09 17.71 -0.63
CA GLY A 106 -14.59 18.55 0.46
C GLY A 106 -15.76 17.94 1.24
N ILE A 107 -15.93 16.61 1.23
CA ILE A 107 -16.98 15.94 2.00
C ILE A 107 -16.53 15.88 3.47
N PRO A 108 -17.26 16.46 4.43
CA PRO A 108 -16.87 16.43 5.84
C PRO A 108 -16.78 14.99 6.35
N HIS A 109 -15.65 14.66 7.02
CA HIS A 109 -15.58 13.43 7.81
C HIS A 109 -16.54 13.57 8.98
N HIS A 110 -17.66 12.85 8.96
CA HIS A 110 -18.43 12.65 10.17
C HIS A 110 -17.53 11.90 11.16
N ARG A 111 -16.95 12.63 12.11
CA ARG A 111 -16.50 12.04 13.37
C ARG A 111 -17.76 11.40 13.94
N THR A 112 -17.84 10.07 13.98
CA THR A 112 -18.82 9.43 14.84
C THR A 112 -18.43 9.84 16.25
N ASP A 113 -19.03 10.93 16.69
CA ASP A 113 -18.98 11.39 18.06
C ASP A 113 -19.75 10.32 18.85
N ARG A 114 -19.04 9.26 19.24
CA ARG A 114 -19.45 8.50 20.41
C ARG A 114 -19.15 9.42 21.59
N SER A 115 -20.06 10.36 21.83
CA SER A 115 -20.29 10.87 23.17
C SER A 115 -20.53 9.64 24.05
N PRO A 116 -19.72 9.40 25.10
CA PRO A 116 -20.18 8.54 26.16
C PRO A 116 -21.38 9.24 26.79
N GLU A 117 -22.58 8.73 26.53
CA GLU A 117 -23.74 9.01 27.37
C GLU A 117 -23.43 8.46 28.76
N GLU A 118 -23.27 9.39 29.70
CA GLU A 118 -23.45 9.33 31.17
C GLU A 118 -22.86 8.17 31.98
#